data_AF-A0A7Y4ZFV3-F1
#
_entry.id   AF-A0A7Y4ZFV3-F1
#
_cell.length_a   1.000
_cell.length_b   1.000
_cell.length_c   1.000
_cell.angle_alpha   90.00
_cell.angle_beta   90.00
_cell.angle_gamma   90.00
#
_symmetry.space_group_name_H-M   'P 1'
#
loop_
_entity.id
_entity.type
_entity.pdbx_description
1 polymer ?
#
loop_
_entity_poly.entity_id
_entity_poly.type
_entity_poly.pdbx_seq_one_letter_code
_entity_poly.pdbx_strand_id
1 'polypeptide(L)'
;MRPAALLILVSLSVSSGCDKPGSGDAPVPSSTAAPVPTPVPSLTATATALPSATATATAPATATASATASATASVPVPVKHDAGAAAAAGDGGVGERPLQTWMKTNMTPAFATKDLPTVAELLDKVAAAPPPKYTRWASIAKDGATAARAGDYNATKATCRGCHDQYKAKYIAENRARPFP
;
A
#
# COMPACT_ATOMS: atom_id res chain seq x y z
N MET A 1 28.80 -32.67 -22.35
CA MET A 1 28.90 -33.15 -20.95
C MET A 1 28.39 -32.02 -20.05
N ARG A 2 27.22 -32.16 -19.44
CA ARG A 2 26.61 -31.15 -18.53
C ARG A 2 26.43 -31.81 -17.16
N PRO A 3 26.96 -31.25 -16.06
CA PRO A 3 26.81 -31.87 -14.75
C PRO A 3 25.38 -31.69 -14.21
N ALA A 4 24.82 -32.81 -13.74
CA ALA A 4 23.54 -32.89 -13.05
C ALA A 4 23.66 -32.21 -11.68
N ALA A 5 22.81 -31.20 -11.44
CA ALA A 5 22.70 -30.55 -10.15
C ALA A 5 21.63 -31.26 -9.31
N LEU A 6 22.09 -31.80 -8.19
CA LEU A 6 21.36 -32.52 -7.16
C LEU A 6 20.29 -31.61 -6.50
N LEU A 7 19.03 -32.05 -6.56
CA LEU A 7 17.86 -31.33 -6.05
C LEU A 7 17.59 -31.79 -4.61
N ILE A 8 17.96 -30.96 -3.62
CA ILE A 8 17.66 -31.21 -2.21
C ILE A 8 16.24 -30.70 -1.93
N LEU A 9 15.30 -31.64 -1.76
CA LEU A 9 13.95 -31.41 -1.26
C LEU A 9 14.00 -31.23 0.27
N VAL A 10 13.78 -30.00 0.74
CA VAL A 10 13.48 -29.75 2.16
C VAL A 10 11.98 -29.51 2.28
N SER A 11 11.28 -30.51 2.79
CA SER A 11 9.89 -30.42 3.24
C SER A 11 9.85 -29.73 4.61
N LEU A 12 9.32 -28.51 4.66
CA LEU A 12 8.93 -27.87 5.92
C LEU A 12 7.41 -27.97 6.08
N SER A 13 7.00 -28.89 6.95
CA SER A 13 5.66 -28.94 7.55
C SER A 13 5.61 -27.94 8.71
N VAL A 14 4.67 -26.99 8.69
CA VAL A 14 4.38 -26.16 9.89
C VAL A 14 2.91 -26.30 10.26
N SER A 15 2.73 -26.57 11.55
CA SER A 15 1.51 -27.05 12.20
C SER A 15 0.45 -25.98 12.39
N SER A 16 -0.81 -26.38 12.20
CA SER A 16 -2.02 -25.68 12.62
C SER A 16 -2.15 -25.64 14.14
N GLY A 17 -2.38 -24.45 14.70
CA GLY A 17 -2.79 -24.25 16.10
C GLY A 17 -3.99 -23.31 16.15
N CYS A 18 -5.16 -23.85 16.49
CA CYS A 18 -6.39 -23.13 16.79
C CYS A 18 -6.39 -22.74 18.27
N ASP A 19 -6.63 -21.47 18.60
CA ASP A 19 -7.12 -21.09 19.93
C ASP A 19 -8.06 -19.87 19.83
N LYS A 20 -9.27 -20.05 20.37
CA LYS A 20 -10.31 -19.04 20.57
C LYS A 20 -10.75 -19.17 22.02
N PRO A 21 -10.76 -18.08 22.81
CA PRO A 21 -12.00 -17.74 23.51
C PRO A 21 -12.19 -16.23 23.76
N GLY A 22 -13.42 -15.85 24.11
CA GLY A 22 -13.68 -14.65 24.93
C GLY A 22 -14.64 -13.62 24.34
N SER A 23 -15.93 -13.78 24.60
CA SER A 23 -16.95 -12.73 24.51
C SER A 23 -16.78 -11.72 25.64
N GLY A 24 -16.97 -10.42 25.35
CA GLY A 24 -17.03 -9.36 26.34
C GLY A 24 -17.80 -8.16 25.80
N ASP A 25 -19.02 -7.98 26.28
CA ASP A 25 -19.85 -6.79 26.15
C ASP A 25 -19.16 -5.56 26.76
N ALA A 26 -19.11 -4.45 26.02
CA ALA A 26 -18.73 -3.14 26.55
C ALA A 26 -19.41 -2.00 25.74
N PRO A 27 -19.70 -0.86 26.39
CA PRO A 27 -20.78 0.05 26.01
C PRO A 27 -20.44 0.98 24.84
N VAL A 28 -21.50 1.34 24.11
CA VAL A 28 -21.56 2.37 23.06
C VAL A 28 -21.19 3.76 23.60
N PRO A 29 -20.17 4.45 23.06
CA PRO A 29 -20.07 5.90 23.19
C PRO A 29 -20.88 6.59 22.07
N SER A 30 -21.77 7.48 22.49
CA SER A 30 -22.50 8.39 21.62
C SER A 30 -21.55 9.29 20.84
N SER A 31 -21.77 9.42 19.54
CA SER A 31 -21.05 10.36 18.67
C SER A 31 -21.48 11.79 18.97
N THR A 32 -20.63 12.53 19.66
CA THR A 32 -20.67 14.00 19.69
C THR A 32 -20.15 14.54 18.36
N ALA A 33 -21.01 15.25 17.63
CA ALA A 33 -20.67 15.92 16.38
C ALA A 33 -19.58 16.99 16.58
N ALA A 34 -18.52 16.92 15.78
CA ALA A 34 -17.50 17.96 15.70
C ALA A 34 -17.91 19.06 14.70
N PRO A 35 -17.54 20.33 14.97
CA PRO A 35 -18.02 21.50 14.22
C PRO A 35 -17.39 21.65 12.83
N VAL A 36 -18.16 22.31 11.97
CA VAL A 36 -17.84 22.73 10.60
C VAL A 36 -16.68 23.74 10.62
N PRO A 37 -15.60 23.55 9.84
CA PRO A 37 -14.58 24.59 9.70
C PRO A 37 -15.09 25.74 8.81
N THR A 38 -15.01 26.95 9.35
CA THR A 38 -15.20 28.24 8.65
C THR A 38 -14.12 28.49 7.58
N PRO A 39 -14.45 29.15 6.46
CA PRO A 39 -13.48 29.53 5.44
C PRO A 39 -12.58 30.68 5.91
N VAL A 40 -11.29 30.60 5.61
CA VAL A 40 -10.29 31.66 5.85
C VAL A 40 -10.06 32.43 4.53
N PRO A 41 -10.07 33.77 4.53
CA PRO A 41 -9.86 34.56 3.32
C PRO A 41 -8.39 34.55 2.84
N SER A 42 -8.25 34.59 1.52
CA SER A 42 -7.00 34.82 0.79
C SER A 42 -6.42 36.21 1.08
N LEU A 43 -5.12 36.27 1.34
CA LEU A 43 -4.35 37.50 1.20
C LEU A 43 -3.24 37.29 0.17
N THR A 44 -3.34 38.10 -0.88
CA THR A 44 -2.33 38.34 -1.91
C THR A 44 -1.13 39.03 -1.28
N ALA A 45 0.08 38.51 -1.52
CA ALA A 45 1.31 39.24 -1.30
C ALA A 45 2.25 39.06 -2.49
N THR A 46 2.46 40.16 -3.21
CA THR A 46 3.51 40.36 -4.20
C THR A 46 4.77 40.85 -3.47
N ALA A 47 5.93 40.24 -3.72
CA ALA A 47 7.21 40.87 -3.46
C ALA A 47 8.34 40.29 -4.33
N THR A 48 9.24 41.18 -4.71
CA THR A 48 10.26 41.11 -5.77
C THR A 48 11.67 40.93 -5.18
N ALA A 49 12.45 40.02 -5.77
CA ALA A 49 13.92 39.92 -5.95
C ALA A 49 14.96 39.68 -4.81
N LEU A 50 16.02 38.95 -5.25
CA LEU A 50 17.37 38.52 -4.77
C LEU A 50 18.26 39.57 -4.04
N PRO A 51 19.49 39.28 -3.47
CA PRO A 51 20.40 38.11 -3.59
C PRO A 51 21.10 37.58 -2.29
N SER A 52 22.02 36.62 -2.48
CA SER A 52 23.01 35.94 -1.61
C SER A 52 23.53 36.61 -0.33
N ALA A 53 23.74 35.78 0.71
CA ALA A 53 24.87 35.91 1.64
C ALA A 53 25.35 34.55 2.18
N THR A 54 26.65 34.32 2.08
CA THR A 54 27.45 33.27 2.72
C THR A 54 27.70 33.62 4.19
N ALA A 55 27.55 32.68 5.11
CA ALA A 55 28.25 32.70 6.40
C ALA A 55 28.44 31.28 6.95
N THR A 56 29.72 30.94 7.16
CA THR A 56 30.22 29.78 7.90
C THR A 56 30.30 30.16 9.38
N ALA A 57 29.77 29.33 10.28
CA ALA A 57 30.24 29.25 11.67
C ALA A 57 29.90 27.88 12.30
N THR A 58 30.96 27.24 12.79
CA THR A 58 30.99 25.97 13.53
C THR A 58 30.85 26.24 15.03
N ALA A 59 29.96 25.53 15.73
CA ALA A 59 30.12 25.16 17.14
C ALA A 59 29.18 23.99 17.53
N PRO A 60 29.58 23.11 18.47
CA PRO A 60 28.86 21.89 18.81
C PRO A 60 27.85 22.12 19.93
N ALA A 61 26.68 21.49 19.84
CA ALA A 61 25.76 21.32 20.96
C ALA A 61 25.31 19.86 21.03
N THR A 62 25.92 19.13 21.95
CA THR A 62 25.43 17.85 22.45
C THR A 62 24.13 18.12 23.21
N ALA A 63 23.00 17.71 22.64
CA ALA A 63 21.74 17.62 23.35
C ALA A 63 21.11 16.25 23.07
N THR A 64 21.36 15.33 23.99
CA THR A 64 20.57 14.12 24.19
C THR A 64 19.16 14.54 24.61
N ALA A 65 18.19 14.39 23.72
CA ALA A 65 16.78 14.40 24.06
C ALA A 65 16.13 13.14 23.49
N SER A 66 15.77 12.23 24.38
CA SER A 66 14.90 11.08 24.10
C SER A 66 13.58 11.56 23.54
N ALA A 67 13.40 11.45 22.22
CA ALA A 67 12.09 11.44 21.61
C ALA A 67 11.50 10.03 21.77
N THR A 68 10.84 9.79 22.91
CA THR A 68 9.86 8.71 23.01
C THR A 68 8.70 9.07 22.09
N ALA A 69 8.77 8.63 20.84
CA ALA A 69 7.64 8.66 19.94
C ALA A 69 6.53 7.79 20.54
N SER A 70 5.46 8.42 21.03
CA SER A 70 4.17 7.75 21.18
C SER A 70 3.72 7.31 19.79
N ALA A 71 4.10 6.08 19.45
CA ALA A 71 3.42 5.33 18.42
C ALA A 71 1.98 5.13 18.89
N THR A 72 1.09 6.06 18.54
CA THR A 72 -0.34 5.75 18.49
C THR A 72 -0.48 4.73 17.39
N ALA A 73 -0.34 3.46 17.77
CA ALA A 73 -0.72 2.32 16.97
C ALA A 73 -2.15 2.57 16.54
N SER A 74 -2.32 2.98 15.28
CA SER A 74 -3.60 2.90 14.60
C SER A 74 -3.94 1.41 14.61
N VAL A 75 -4.73 1.01 15.61
CA VAL A 75 -5.30 -0.32 15.69
C VAL A 75 -6.01 -0.52 14.36
N PRO A 76 -5.60 -1.49 13.52
CA PRO A 76 -6.30 -1.77 12.29
C PRO A 76 -7.73 -2.12 12.67
N VAL A 77 -8.69 -1.28 12.30
CA VAL A 77 -10.10 -1.61 12.42
C VAL A 77 -10.28 -2.91 11.62
N PRO A 78 -10.68 -4.03 12.25
CA PRO A 78 -11.00 -5.23 11.51
C PRO A 78 -12.30 -4.95 10.77
N VAL A 79 -12.19 -4.43 9.56
CA VAL A 79 -13.25 -4.49 8.56
C VAL A 79 -13.51 -5.97 8.34
N LYS A 80 -14.54 -6.46 9.01
CA LYS A 80 -15.13 -7.78 8.85
C LYS A 80 -15.61 -7.86 7.40
N HIS A 81 -14.70 -8.21 6.51
CA HIS A 81 -15.06 -8.75 5.22
C HIS A 81 -15.63 -10.10 5.57
N ASP A 82 -16.95 -10.24 5.45
CA ASP A 82 -17.59 -11.55 5.50
C ASP A 82 -16.74 -12.51 4.69
N ALA A 83 -16.16 -13.48 5.40
CA ALA A 83 -15.43 -14.59 4.85
C ALA A 83 -16.44 -15.48 4.13
N GLY A 84 -16.96 -14.99 3.00
CA GLY A 84 -17.48 -15.81 1.93
C GLY A 84 -16.28 -16.56 1.36
N ALA A 85 -15.95 -17.68 2.00
CA ALA A 85 -15.20 -18.77 1.43
C ALA A 85 -16.00 -19.32 0.23
N ALA A 86 -15.99 -18.58 -0.87
CA ALA A 86 -16.32 -19.10 -2.19
C ALA A 86 -15.01 -19.62 -2.77
N ALA A 87 -14.81 -20.92 -2.56
CA ALA A 87 -14.00 -21.85 -3.32
C ALA A 87 -12.87 -21.24 -4.18
N ALA A 88 -11.65 -21.56 -3.79
CA ALA A 88 -10.55 -21.75 -4.73
C ALA A 88 -10.91 -22.88 -5.72
N ALA A 89 -11.80 -22.58 -6.65
CA ALA A 89 -12.05 -23.40 -7.82
C ALA A 89 -10.97 -23.08 -8.84
N GLY A 90 -10.03 -24.01 -8.99
CA GLY A 90 -9.18 -24.23 -10.16
C GLY A 90 -8.72 -23.01 -10.94
N ASP A 91 -7.45 -22.63 -10.75
CA ASP A 91 -6.64 -21.93 -11.75
C ASP A 91 -6.46 -22.87 -12.96
N GLY A 92 -7.49 -23.01 -13.76
CA GLY A 92 -7.55 -24.00 -14.83
C GLY A 92 -8.68 -23.67 -15.80
N GLY A 93 -8.40 -22.79 -16.75
CA GLY A 93 -9.21 -22.70 -17.98
C GLY A 93 -10.18 -21.54 -18.08
N VAL A 94 -9.67 -20.29 -18.11
CA VAL A 94 -10.14 -19.22 -19.02
C VAL A 94 -9.02 -18.16 -19.00
N GLY A 95 -8.32 -17.96 -20.12
CA GLY A 95 -7.23 -16.99 -20.40
C GLY A 95 -6.57 -16.20 -19.25
N GLU A 96 -5.24 -16.14 -19.24
CA GLU A 96 -4.47 -15.29 -18.33
C GLU A 96 -5.07 -13.86 -18.28
N ARG A 97 -5.37 -13.37 -17.07
CA ARG A 97 -6.02 -12.06 -16.86
C ARG A 97 -5.02 -10.96 -17.18
N PRO A 98 -5.22 -10.11 -18.20
CA PRO A 98 -4.17 -9.21 -18.69
C PRO A 98 -3.51 -8.33 -17.62
N LEU A 99 -4.31 -7.76 -16.70
CA LEU A 99 -3.75 -6.99 -15.57
C LEU A 99 -2.92 -7.85 -14.62
N GLN A 100 -3.35 -9.08 -14.32
CA GLN A 100 -2.59 -9.98 -13.44
C GLN A 100 -1.25 -10.33 -14.09
N THR A 101 -1.24 -10.63 -15.39
CA THR A 101 -0.02 -10.86 -16.17
C THR A 101 0.90 -9.67 -16.05
N TRP A 102 0.38 -8.47 -16.35
CA TRP A 102 1.15 -7.24 -16.32
C TRP A 102 1.73 -6.99 -14.92
N MET A 103 0.95 -7.16 -13.86
CA MET A 103 1.40 -6.96 -12.49
C MET A 103 2.48 -8.00 -12.10
N LYS A 104 2.31 -9.27 -12.49
CA LYS A 104 3.33 -10.30 -12.23
C LYS A 104 4.63 -9.98 -12.96
N THR A 105 4.56 -9.63 -14.25
CA THR A 105 5.73 -9.37 -15.10
C THR A 105 6.49 -8.12 -14.67
N ASN A 106 5.80 -7.04 -14.32
CA ASN A 106 6.45 -5.77 -14.04
C ASN A 106 6.69 -5.54 -12.54
N MET A 107 5.68 -5.80 -11.70
CA MET A 107 5.72 -5.44 -10.28
C MET A 107 6.50 -6.45 -9.43
N THR A 108 6.38 -7.75 -9.70
CA THR A 108 7.08 -8.81 -8.94
C THR A 108 8.60 -8.65 -8.93
N PRO A 109 9.30 -8.47 -10.07
CA PRO A 109 10.76 -8.33 -10.04
C PRO A 109 11.20 -7.09 -9.28
N ALA A 110 10.51 -5.95 -9.44
CA ALA A 110 10.82 -4.71 -8.72
C ALA A 110 10.66 -4.87 -7.20
N PHE A 111 9.62 -5.57 -6.74
CA PHE A 111 9.48 -5.88 -5.31
C PHE A 111 10.51 -6.90 -4.81
N ALA A 112 10.87 -7.90 -5.63
CA ALA A 112 11.86 -8.92 -5.27
C ALA A 112 13.24 -8.30 -5.04
N THR A 113 13.61 -7.29 -5.83
CA THR A 113 14.87 -6.55 -5.69
C THR A 113 14.77 -5.32 -4.78
N LYS A 114 13.57 -5.03 -4.24
CA LYS A 114 13.26 -3.79 -3.48
C LYS A 114 13.60 -2.51 -4.26
N ASP A 115 13.44 -2.54 -5.57
CA ASP A 115 13.61 -1.38 -6.44
C ASP A 115 12.40 -0.44 -6.34
N LEU A 116 12.37 0.33 -5.26
CA LEU A 116 11.30 1.28 -4.96
C LEU A 116 11.12 2.39 -6.01
N PRO A 117 12.18 2.96 -6.61
CA PRO A 117 12.02 3.85 -7.75
C PRO A 117 11.21 3.23 -8.89
N THR A 118 11.55 2.01 -9.32
CA THR A 118 10.80 1.30 -10.36
C THR A 118 9.37 0.98 -9.91
N VAL A 119 9.16 0.59 -8.65
CA VAL A 119 7.81 0.37 -8.11
C VAL A 119 6.97 1.64 -8.18
N ALA A 120 7.53 2.82 -7.90
CA ALA A 120 6.81 4.08 -8.00
C ALA A 120 6.34 4.36 -9.43
N GLU A 121 7.21 4.20 -10.42
CA GLU A 121 6.86 4.39 -11.84
C GLU A 121 5.78 3.41 -12.31
N LEU A 122 5.85 2.15 -11.88
CA LEU A 122 4.84 1.15 -12.18
C LEU A 122 3.49 1.48 -11.52
N LEU A 123 3.50 1.99 -10.28
CA LEU A 123 2.28 2.41 -9.60
C LEU A 123 1.66 3.66 -10.25
N ASP A 124 2.46 4.56 -10.84
CA ASP A 124 1.92 5.65 -11.66
C ASP A 124 1.20 5.12 -12.91
N LYS A 125 1.75 4.09 -13.58
CA LYS A 125 1.08 3.43 -14.71
C LYS A 125 -0.24 2.80 -14.28
N VAL A 126 -0.28 2.16 -13.12
CA VAL A 126 -1.53 1.66 -12.50
C VAL A 126 -2.51 2.79 -12.25
N ALA A 127 -2.05 3.92 -11.72
CA ALA A 127 -2.91 5.08 -11.45
C ALA A 127 -3.47 5.72 -12.72
N ALA A 128 -2.76 5.63 -13.85
CA ALA A 128 -3.16 6.21 -15.13
C ALA A 128 -4.26 5.41 -15.86
N ALA A 129 -4.47 4.14 -15.52
CA ALA A 129 -5.41 3.25 -16.21
C ALA A 129 -6.56 2.71 -15.34
N PRO A 130 -7.25 3.56 -14.53
CA PRO A 130 -8.29 3.08 -13.63
C PRO A 130 -9.44 2.45 -14.44
N PRO A 131 -10.00 1.31 -13.99
CA PRO A 131 -11.22 0.78 -14.59
C PRO A 131 -12.42 1.67 -14.20
N PRO A 132 -13.49 1.66 -15.01
CA PRO A 132 -14.71 2.41 -14.67
C PRO A 132 -15.31 1.88 -13.36
N LYS A 133 -15.81 2.78 -12.50
CA LYS A 133 -16.43 2.47 -11.19
C LYS A 133 -15.45 2.06 -10.07
N TYR A 134 -14.16 2.36 -10.20
CA TYR A 134 -13.13 2.16 -9.15
C TYR A 134 -12.60 3.52 -8.65
N THR A 135 -13.44 4.22 -7.89
CA THR A 135 -13.25 5.65 -7.56
C THR A 135 -11.96 5.98 -6.80
N ARG A 136 -11.42 5.04 -6.01
CA ARG A 136 -10.15 5.23 -5.27
C ARG A 136 -8.94 4.55 -5.90
N TRP A 137 -9.08 3.95 -7.10
CA TRP A 137 -7.99 3.22 -7.75
C TRP A 137 -6.75 4.09 -7.94
N ALA A 138 -6.93 5.23 -8.61
CA ALA A 138 -5.82 6.13 -8.92
C ALA A 138 -5.21 6.76 -7.66
N SER A 139 -6.03 7.10 -6.66
CA SER A 139 -5.52 7.67 -5.40
C SER A 139 -4.68 6.65 -4.64
N ILE A 140 -5.16 5.42 -4.45
CA ILE A 140 -4.42 4.38 -3.69
C ILE A 140 -3.12 4.01 -4.41
N ALA A 141 -3.13 3.94 -5.74
CA ALA A 141 -1.92 3.71 -6.53
C ALA A 141 -0.92 4.87 -6.39
N LYS A 142 -1.36 6.13 -6.43
CA LYS A 142 -0.51 7.30 -6.19
C LYS A 142 0.04 7.38 -4.77
N ASP A 143 -0.74 6.98 -3.77
CA ASP A 143 -0.29 6.90 -2.38
C ASP A 143 0.85 5.88 -2.26
N GLY A 144 0.70 4.71 -2.91
CA GLY A 144 1.75 3.70 -2.98
C GLY A 144 2.99 4.18 -3.72
N ALA A 145 2.83 4.88 -4.84
CA ALA A 145 3.94 5.47 -5.58
C ALA A 145 4.69 6.51 -4.73
N THR A 146 3.96 7.33 -3.97
CA THR A 146 4.53 8.32 -3.06
C THR A 146 5.32 7.65 -1.93
N ALA A 147 4.77 6.61 -1.30
CA ALA A 147 5.47 5.81 -0.32
C ALA A 147 6.75 5.18 -0.88
N ALA A 148 6.69 4.64 -2.10
CA ALA A 148 7.83 4.04 -2.76
C ALA A 148 8.94 5.08 -3.03
N ARG A 149 8.59 6.27 -3.55
CA ARG A 149 9.55 7.38 -3.74
C ARG A 149 10.17 7.85 -2.43
N ALA A 150 9.41 7.79 -1.33
CA ALA A 150 9.92 8.11 0.01
C ALA A 150 10.82 7.02 0.61
N GLY A 151 11.04 5.90 -0.09
CA GLY A 151 11.81 4.77 0.44
C GLY A 151 11.03 3.89 1.43
N ASP A 152 9.72 4.12 1.61
CA ASP A 152 8.90 3.40 2.57
C ASP A 152 8.32 2.11 1.96
N TYR A 153 9.15 1.06 1.99
CA TYR A 153 8.77 -0.28 1.53
C TYR A 153 7.55 -0.86 2.27
N ASN A 154 7.37 -0.54 3.56
CA ASN A 154 6.27 -1.09 4.35
C ASN A 154 4.95 -0.39 4.03
N ALA A 155 4.94 0.93 3.92
CA ALA A 155 3.78 1.68 3.47
C ALA A 155 3.40 1.29 2.02
N THR A 156 4.38 1.11 1.13
CA THR A 156 4.12 0.64 -0.24
C THR A 156 3.43 -0.73 -0.27
N LYS A 157 3.86 -1.69 0.57
CA LYS A 157 3.15 -2.98 0.70
C LYS A 157 1.74 -2.81 1.26
N ALA A 158 1.56 -1.90 2.22
CA ALA A 158 0.25 -1.63 2.81
C ALA A 158 -0.74 -1.10 1.77
N THR A 159 -0.31 -0.22 0.87
CA THR A 159 -1.16 0.27 -0.24
C THR A 159 -1.51 -0.84 -1.23
N CYS A 160 -0.58 -1.74 -1.55
CA CYS A 160 -0.87 -2.91 -2.39
C CYS A 160 -1.95 -3.81 -1.77
N ARG A 161 -1.83 -4.11 -0.47
CA ARG A 161 -2.85 -4.88 0.27
C ARG A 161 -4.19 -4.16 0.26
N GLY A 162 -4.23 -2.88 0.63
CA GLY A 162 -5.47 -2.10 0.65
C GLY A 162 -6.18 -2.06 -0.71
N CYS A 163 -5.44 -1.88 -1.80
CA CYS A 163 -6.00 -1.94 -3.15
C CYS A 163 -6.56 -3.32 -3.50
N HIS A 164 -5.81 -4.39 -3.19
CA HIS A 164 -6.24 -5.76 -3.45
C HIS A 164 -7.47 -6.14 -2.63
N ASP A 165 -7.50 -5.83 -1.34
CA ASP A 165 -8.62 -6.15 -0.46
C ASP A 165 -9.89 -5.42 -0.93
N GLN A 166 -9.76 -4.15 -1.32
CA GLN A 166 -10.89 -3.35 -1.77
C GLN A 166 -11.43 -3.77 -3.14
N TYR A 167 -10.55 -4.12 -4.09
CA TYR A 167 -10.94 -4.19 -5.51
C TYR A 167 -10.72 -5.52 -6.19
N LYS A 168 -9.91 -6.44 -5.66
CA LYS A 168 -9.53 -7.67 -6.38
C LYS A 168 -10.74 -8.51 -6.77
N ALA A 169 -11.64 -8.79 -5.83
CA ALA A 169 -12.82 -9.61 -6.09
C ALA A 169 -13.72 -8.98 -7.17
N LYS A 170 -14.05 -7.69 -7.02
CA LYS A 170 -14.84 -6.92 -7.99
C LYS A 170 -14.16 -6.84 -9.36
N TYR A 171 -12.86 -6.59 -9.41
CA TYR A 171 -12.07 -6.55 -10.65
C TYR A 171 -12.12 -7.88 -11.39
N ILE A 172 -11.96 -8.99 -10.68
CA ILE A 172 -12.04 -10.32 -11.29
C ILE A 172 -13.43 -10.57 -11.89
N ALA A 173 -14.50 -10.11 -11.23
CA ALA A 173 -15.86 -10.25 -11.73
C ALA A 173 -16.16 -9.38 -12.96
N GLU A 174 -15.72 -8.12 -12.95
CA GLU A 174 -16.17 -7.11 -13.93
C GLU A 174 -15.16 -6.83 -15.05
N ASN A 175 -13.87 -7.06 -14.82
CA ASN A 175 -12.78 -6.58 -15.69
C ASN A 175 -11.78 -7.69 -16.07
N ARG A 176 -12.17 -8.96 -15.97
CA ARG A 176 -11.27 -10.12 -16.21
C ARG A 176 -10.53 -10.07 -17.54
N ALA A 177 -11.23 -9.69 -18.60
CA ALA A 177 -10.71 -9.66 -19.97
C ALA A 177 -10.21 -8.27 -20.40
N ARG A 178 -10.24 -7.27 -19.51
CA ARG A 178 -9.84 -5.90 -19.86
C ARG A 178 -8.32 -5.86 -20.10
N PRO A 179 -7.84 -5.40 -21.27
CA PRO A 179 -6.43 -5.21 -21.50
C PRO A 179 -5.89 -4.10 -20.57
N PHE A 180 -4.64 -4.25 -20.15
CA PHE A 180 -3.93 -3.23 -19.37
C PHE A 180 -2.87 -2.59 -20.27
N PRO A 181 -2.78 -1.24 -20.32
CA PRO A 181 -1.87 -0.52 -21.19
C PRO A 181 -0.39 -0.65 -20.78
#